data_AF-A0A1A8GN89-F1
#
_entry.id   AF-A0A1A8GN89-F1
#
_cell.length_a   1.000
_cell.length_b   1.000
_cell.length_c   1.000
_cell.angle_alpha   90.00
_cell.angle_beta   90.00
_cell.angle_gamma   90.00
#
_symmetry.space_group_name_H-M   'P 1'
#
loop_
_entity.id
_entity.type
_entity.pdbx_description
1 polymer ?
#
loop_
_entity_poly.entity_id
_entity_poly.type
_entity_poly.pdbx_seq_one_letter_code
_entity_poly.pdbx_strand_id
1 'polypeptide(L)'
;ETTEGARCGPYYKKERIKHNPDEEARLERQHFWRIIDAFRFYRVHVQEQVTRAERQFLSLSQKHQNLLPGVLPKLSRVRQCAEHNQEILEAIVHNSLHMFENVEYGNRVGL
;
A
#
# COMPACT_ATOMS: atom_id res chain seq x y z
N GLU A 1 14.85 -27.47 -41.74
CA GLU A 1 14.63 -27.70 -40.30
C GLU A 1 15.71 -26.93 -39.54
N THR A 2 15.53 -25.62 -39.31
CA THR A 2 15.05 -25.01 -38.04
C THR A 2 15.75 -25.50 -36.78
N THR A 3 16.80 -24.79 -36.38
CA THR A 3 17.15 -24.60 -34.96
C THR A 3 17.49 -23.13 -34.74
N GLU A 4 16.46 -22.31 -34.57
CA GLU A 4 16.58 -20.99 -33.95
C GLU A 4 16.83 -21.20 -32.45
N GLY A 5 18.11 -21.21 -32.06
CA GLY A 5 18.49 -21.07 -30.66
C GLY A 5 18.24 -19.64 -30.22
N ALA A 6 17.13 -19.40 -29.52
CA ALA A 6 16.82 -18.12 -28.89
C ALA A 6 18.01 -17.67 -28.03
N ARG A 7 18.72 -16.63 -28.48
CA ARG A 7 19.76 -15.96 -27.69
C ARG A 7 19.06 -15.27 -26.52
N CYS A 8 19.00 -15.96 -25.39
CA CYS A 8 18.57 -15.35 -24.14
C CYS A 8 19.55 -14.22 -23.80
N GLY A 9 19.06 -12.99 -23.73
CA GLY A 9 19.87 -11.81 -23.42
C GLY A 9 20.58 -11.95 -22.07
N PRO A 10 21.61 -11.13 -21.81
CA PRO A 10 22.35 -11.21 -20.55
C PRO A 10 21.40 -10.96 -19.38
N TYR A 11 21.11 -12.01 -18.61
CA TYR A 11 20.46 -11.89 -17.32
C TYR A 11 21.36 -11.02 -16.44
N TYR A 12 20.98 -9.76 -16.27
CA TYR A 12 21.56 -8.85 -15.29
C TYR A 12 21.39 -9.48 -13.91
N LYS A 13 22.43 -10.17 -13.44
CA LYS A 13 22.55 -10.54 -12.04
C LYS A 13 22.69 -9.23 -11.27
N LYS A 14 21.59 -8.75 -10.67
CA LYS A 14 21.67 -7.73 -9.62
C LYS A 14 22.51 -8.31 -8.50
N GLU A 15 23.77 -7.91 -8.42
CA GLU A 15 24.61 -8.21 -7.26
C GLU A 15 23.92 -7.62 -6.03
N ARG A 16 23.72 -8.47 -5.01
CA ARG A 16 23.23 -8.02 -3.72
C ARG A 16 24.35 -7.21 -3.08
N ILE A 17 24.19 -5.89 -3.04
CA ILE A 17 25.07 -5.02 -2.28
C ILE A 17 25.01 -5.52 -0.82
N LYS A 18 26.13 -6.01 -0.31
CA LYS A 18 26.26 -6.39 1.09
C LYS A 18 26.51 -5.12 1.89
N HIS A 19 25.54 -4.74 2.72
CA HIS A 19 25.71 -3.65 3.66
C HIS A 19 26.47 -4.17 4.90
N ASN A 20 27.10 -3.27 5.64
CA ASN A 20 27.62 -3.65 6.95
C ASN A 20 26.43 -3.82 7.92
N PRO A 21 26.61 -4.54 9.04
CA PRO A 21 25.51 -4.80 9.98
C PRO A 21 24.80 -3.53 10.47
N ASP A 22 25.54 -2.44 10.70
CA ASP A 22 24.99 -1.18 11.17
C ASP A 22 24.07 -0.51 10.13
N GLU A 23 24.45 -0.56 8.86
CA GLU A 23 23.65 -0.02 7.75
C GLU A 23 22.43 -0.89 7.46
N GLU A 24 22.53 -2.22 7.60
CA GLU A 24 21.37 -3.12 7.52
C GLU A 24 20.34 -2.78 8.60
N ALA A 25 20.77 -2.61 9.86
CA ALA A 25 19.89 -2.22 10.96
C ALA A 25 19.23 -0.83 10.74
N ARG A 26 19.97 0.13 10.18
CA ARG A 26 19.44 1.46 9.83
C ARG A 26 18.38 1.37 8.73
N LEU A 27 18.66 0.61 7.67
CA LEU A 27 17.72 0.42 6.55
C LEU A 27 16.47 -0.34 6.99
N GLU A 28 16.61 -1.31 7.88
CA GLU A 28 15.50 -2.04 8.48
C GLU A 28 14.61 -1.11 9.31
N ARG A 29 15.19 -0.25 10.16
CA ARG A 29 14.46 0.79 10.91
C ARG A 29 13.70 1.74 9.97
N GLN A 30 14.34 2.18 8.90
CA GLN A 30 13.70 3.04 7.92
C GLN A 30 12.55 2.32 7.20
N HIS A 31 12.75 1.05 6.83
CA HIS A 31 11.73 0.23 6.19
C HIS A 31 10.53 0.02 7.12
N PHE A 32 10.77 -0.30 8.39
CA PHE A 32 9.73 -0.46 9.41
C PHE A 32 8.80 0.75 9.44
N TRP A 33 9.34 1.96 9.60
CA TRP A 33 8.53 3.18 9.63
C TRP A 33 7.76 3.45 8.33
N ARG A 34 8.35 3.13 7.18
CA ARG A 34 7.65 3.22 5.89
C ARG A 34 6.44 2.28 5.83
N ILE A 35 6.56 1.07 6.37
CA ILE A 35 5.45 0.13 6.45
C ILE A 35 4.39 0.64 7.41
N ILE A 36 4.77 1.15 8.59
CA ILE A 36 3.82 1.77 9.53
C ILE A 36 3.04 2.91 8.87
N ASP A 37 3.71 3.79 8.13
CA ASP A 37 3.06 4.88 7.41
C ASP A 37 2.12 4.37 6.31
N ALA A 38 2.49 3.31 5.59
CA ALA A 38 1.62 2.70 4.59
C ALA A 38 0.32 2.16 5.22
N PHE A 39 0.40 1.51 6.39
CA PHE A 39 -0.77 1.01 7.12
C PHE A 39 -1.67 2.16 7.60
N ARG A 40 -1.06 3.26 8.08
CA ARG A 40 -1.80 4.48 8.49
C ARG A 40 -2.46 5.20 7.32
N PHE A 41 -1.88 5.12 6.13
CA PHE A 41 -2.37 5.82 4.94
C PHE A 41 -3.44 5.05 4.16
N TYR A 42 -3.71 3.78 4.51
CA TYR A 42 -4.66 2.92 3.80
C TYR A 42 -6.03 3.57 3.59
N ARG A 43 -6.67 4.08 4.65
CA ARG A 43 -7.99 4.71 4.56
C ARG A 43 -8.00 5.87 3.58
N VAL A 44 -7.02 6.76 3.69
CA VAL A 44 -6.91 7.95 2.83
C VAL A 44 -6.79 7.52 1.37
N HIS A 45 -5.91 6.56 1.09
CA HIS A 45 -5.73 6.02 -0.24
C HIS A 45 -7.05 5.46 -0.82
N VAL A 46 -7.77 4.62 -0.07
CA VAL A 46 -9.04 4.05 -0.53
C VAL A 46 -10.11 5.13 -0.73
N GLN A 47 -10.22 6.09 0.19
CA GLN A 47 -11.17 7.20 0.09
C GLN A 47 -10.92 8.06 -1.16
N GLU A 48 -9.66 8.29 -1.53
CA GLU A 48 -9.32 8.98 -2.78
C GLU A 48 -9.77 8.19 -4.01
N GLN A 49 -9.53 6.88 -4.04
CA GLN A 49 -9.97 6.02 -5.16
C GLN A 49 -11.50 6.02 -5.30
N VAL A 50 -12.22 5.88 -4.18
CA VAL A 50 -13.69 5.94 -4.15
C VAL A 50 -14.18 7.30 -4.66
N THR A 51 -13.58 8.39 -4.21
CA THR A 51 -13.94 9.75 -4.65
C THR A 51 -13.69 9.96 -6.14
N ARG A 52 -12.61 9.39 -6.68
CA ARG A 52 -12.35 9.41 -8.13
C ARG A 52 -13.40 8.62 -8.90
N ALA A 53 -13.77 7.44 -8.43
CA ALA A 53 -14.81 6.61 -9.04
C ALA A 53 -16.19 7.28 -9.01
N GLU A 54 -16.56 7.91 -7.89
CA GLU A 54 -17.79 8.71 -7.77
C GLU A 54 -17.83 9.83 -8.82
N ARG A 55 -16.74 10.60 -8.94
CA ARG A 55 -16.64 11.68 -9.94
C ARG A 55 -16.74 11.16 -11.37
N GLN A 56 -16.09 10.04 -11.67
CA GLN A 56 -16.17 9.41 -12.98
C GLN A 56 -17.61 8.97 -13.28
N PHE A 57 -18.29 8.33 -12.33
CA PHE A 57 -19.68 7.93 -12.51
C PHE A 57 -20.61 9.14 -12.74
N LEU A 58 -20.45 10.20 -11.95
CA LEU A 58 -21.26 11.42 -12.07
C LEU A 58 -21.00 12.18 -13.38
N SER A 59 -19.84 11.98 -14.01
CA SER A 59 -19.54 12.55 -15.33
C SER A 59 -20.27 11.86 -16.49
N LEU A 60 -20.88 10.69 -16.27
CA LEU A 60 -21.65 9.98 -17.29
C LEU A 60 -23.00 10.69 -17.57
N SER A 61 -23.58 10.45 -18.74
CA SER A 61 -24.93 10.94 -19.06
C SER A 61 -25.98 10.29 -18.13
N GLN A 62 -27.08 10.99 -17.88
CA GLN A 62 -28.17 10.48 -17.02
C GLN A 62 -28.68 9.11 -17.50
N LYS A 63 -28.75 8.90 -18.83
CA LYS A 63 -29.12 7.61 -19.42
C LYS A 63 -28.21 6.48 -18.95
N HIS A 64 -26.90 6.69 -18.94
CA HIS A 64 -25.94 5.68 -18.50
C HIS A 64 -25.94 5.51 -16.97
N GLN A 65 -26.10 6.58 -16.21
CA GLN A 65 -26.23 6.50 -14.76
C GLN A 65 -27.47 5.67 -14.35
N ASN A 66 -28.59 5.85 -15.06
CA ASN A 66 -29.83 5.11 -14.80
C ASN A 66 -29.73 3.60 -15.08
N LEU A 67 -28.77 3.15 -15.88
CA LEU A 67 -28.49 1.72 -16.06
C LEU A 67 -27.83 1.09 -14.82
N LEU A 68 -27.25 1.91 -13.94
CA LEU A 68 -26.41 1.47 -12.83
C LEU A 68 -26.78 2.22 -11.53
N PRO A 69 -28.05 2.18 -11.08
CA PRO A 69 -28.53 2.98 -9.94
C PRO A 69 -27.84 2.64 -8.61
N GLY A 70 -27.27 1.45 -8.49
CA GLY A 70 -26.61 0.98 -7.27
C GLY A 70 -25.15 1.39 -7.11
N VAL A 71 -24.54 2.12 -8.05
CA VAL A 71 -23.10 2.44 -7.99
C VAL A 71 -22.76 3.32 -6.79
N LEU A 72 -23.44 4.46 -6.64
CA LEU A 72 -23.14 5.40 -5.54
C LEU A 72 -23.36 4.78 -4.15
N PRO A 73 -24.47 4.06 -3.88
CA PRO A 73 -24.63 3.35 -2.61
C PRO A 73 -23.53 2.30 -2.35
N LYS A 74 -23.09 1.57 -3.39
CA LYS A 74 -22.00 0.60 -3.26
C LYS A 74 -20.66 1.28 -2.97
N LEU A 75 -20.36 2.40 -3.61
CA LEU A 75 -19.16 3.20 -3.34
C LEU A 75 -19.15 3.74 -1.90
N SER A 76 -20.31 4.19 -1.40
CA SER A 76 -20.47 4.57 0.01
C SER A 76 -20.21 3.41 0.96
N ARG A 77 -20.72 2.21 0.66
CA ARG A 77 -20.43 0.99 1.44
C ARG A 77 -18.94 0.65 1.43
N VAL A 78 -18.25 0.78 0.28
CA VAL A 78 -16.79 0.58 0.20
C VAL A 78 -16.06 1.55 1.13
N ARG A 79 -16.50 2.81 1.22
CA ARG A 79 -15.92 3.81 2.13
C ARG A 79 -16.06 3.37 3.60
N GLN A 80 -17.22 2.88 4.00
CA GLN A 80 -17.45 2.36 5.36
C GLN A 80 -16.59 1.12 5.65
N CYS A 81 -16.47 0.20 4.69
CA CYS A 81 -15.58 -0.95 4.85
C CYS A 81 -14.11 -0.52 5.00
N ALA A 82 -13.68 0.53 4.29
CA ALA A 82 -12.33 1.06 4.41
C ALA A 82 -12.06 1.66 5.81
N GLU A 83 -13.07 2.26 6.44
CA GLU A 83 -12.99 2.74 7.83
C GLU A 83 -12.79 1.57 8.80
N HIS A 84 -13.65 0.54 8.72
CA HIS A 84 -13.51 -0.62 9.58
C HIS A 84 -12.18 -1.37 9.38
N ASN A 85 -11.74 -1.51 8.13
CA ASN A 85 -10.43 -2.10 7.84
C ASN A 85 -9.29 -1.25 8.44
N GLN A 86 -9.42 0.07 8.48
CA GLN A 86 -8.42 0.94 9.08
C GLN A 86 -8.30 0.68 10.59
N GLU A 87 -9.41 0.42 11.30
CA GLU A 87 -9.38 0.06 12.73
C GLU A 87 -8.53 -1.19 12.97
N ILE A 88 -8.66 -2.20 12.10
CA ILE A 88 -7.86 -3.43 12.16
C ILE A 88 -6.37 -3.11 11.90
N LEU A 89 -6.07 -2.31 10.87
CA LEU A 89 -4.70 -1.92 10.55
C LEU A 89 -4.07 -1.07 11.67
N GLU A 90 -4.84 -0.21 12.32
CA GLU A 90 -4.42 0.56 13.49
C GLU A 90 -4.12 -0.35 14.68
N ALA A 91 -4.94 -1.37 14.93
CA ALA A 91 -4.68 -2.36 15.96
C ALA A 91 -3.37 -3.14 15.69
N ILE A 92 -3.10 -3.49 14.43
CA ILE A 92 -1.82 -4.10 14.02
C ILE A 92 -0.66 -3.14 14.29
N VAL A 93 -0.76 -1.89 13.83
CA VAL A 93 0.28 -0.87 14.05
C VAL A 93 0.54 -0.68 15.55
N HIS A 94 -0.51 -0.56 16.35
CA HIS A 94 -0.39 -0.41 17.80
C HIS A 94 0.36 -1.60 18.41
N ASN A 95 -0.03 -2.84 18.08
CA ASN A 95 0.67 -4.03 18.58
C ASN A 95 2.15 -4.06 18.15
N SER A 96 2.43 -3.74 16.89
CA SER A 96 3.79 -3.71 16.35
C SER A 96 4.68 -2.67 17.03
N LEU A 97 4.16 -1.50 17.41
CA LEU A 97 4.94 -0.48 18.12
C LEU A 97 5.36 -0.89 19.54
N HIS A 98 4.66 -1.87 20.13
CA HIS A 98 4.89 -2.33 21.51
C HIS A 98 5.60 -3.68 21.60
N MET A 99 5.96 -4.29 20.47
CA MET A 99 6.77 -5.51 20.48
C MET A 99 8.20 -5.20 20.95
N PHE A 100 8.73 -6.05 21.85
CA PHE A 100 10.08 -5.94 22.43
C PHE A 100 11.19 -5.84 21.37
N GLU A 101 11.02 -6.49 20.22
CA GLU A 101 11.94 -6.41 19.07
C GLU A 101 11.95 -5.03 18.39
N ASN A 102 10.91 -4.22 18.56
CA ASN A 102 10.77 -2.90 17.94
C ASN A 102 11.15 -1.73 18.86
N VAL A 103 11.60 -2.02 20.07
CA VAL A 103 11.98 -1.02 21.09
C VAL A 103 13.14 -0.15 20.60
N GLU A 104 14.05 -0.69 19.78
CA GLU A 104 15.14 0.07 19.16
C GLU A 104 14.69 1.03 18.05
N TYR A 105 13.44 0.91 17.57
CA TYR A 105 12.89 1.78 16.53
C TYR A 105 12.09 2.97 17.11
N GLY A 106 11.90 3.03 18.43
CA GLY A 106 10.94 3.90 19.13
C GLY A 106 11.16 5.42 19.04
N ASN A 107 12.36 5.88 18.65
CA ASN A 107 12.63 7.30 18.51
C ASN A 107 12.55 7.74 17.04
N ARG A 108 11.38 8.25 16.64
CA ARG A 108 11.23 9.05 15.40
C ARG A 108 12.03 10.37 15.44
N VAL A 109 12.47 10.78 16.63
CA VAL A 109 13.25 12.00 16.87
C VAL A 109 14.73 11.67 16.71
N GLY A 110 15.20 11.64 15.46
CA GLY A 110 16.60 11.35 15.13
C GLY A 110 16.90 11.41 13.64
N LEU A 111 16.12 12.20 12.89
CA LEU A 111 16.53 12.77 11.61
C LEU A 111 16.92 14.23 11.85
#